data_AF-A0A818G4F5-F1
#
_entry.id   AF-A0A818G4F5-F1
#
_cell.length_a   1.000
_cell.length_b   1.000
_cell.length_c   1.000
_cell.angle_alpha   90.00
_cell.angle_beta   90.00
_cell.angle_gamma   90.00
#
_symmetry.space_group_name_H-M   'P 1'
#
loop_
_entity.id
_entity.type
_entity.pdbx_description
1 polymer ?
#
loop_
_entity_poly.entity_id
_entity_poly.type
_entity_poly.pdbx_seq_one_letter_code
_entity_poly.pdbx_strand_id
1 'polypeptide(L)'
;MGNTYQDEKQHLKALECHKKALTIRQNHFPEHHSDIDVSHNNLGNIYVCLDQHDLALQHYTSSIKIYEKSLPLFHIRFGMTYENMGLIYEHLDDFEKALSNFKKASEIYRRSLPHTDSNVIRIK
;
A
#
# COMPACT_ATOMS: atom_id res chain seq x y z
N MET A 1 -28.05 -7.99 10.25
CA MET A 1 -27.99 -8.55 8.88
C MET A 1 -28.15 -7.50 7.77
N GLY A 2 -28.85 -6.38 7.97
CA GLY A 2 -28.99 -5.35 6.93
C GLY A 2 -27.72 -4.53 6.63
N ASN A 3 -26.93 -4.19 7.65
CA ASN A 3 -25.74 -3.33 7.48
C ASN A 3 -24.62 -4.07 6.73
N THR A 4 -24.33 -5.32 7.09
CA THR A 4 -23.27 -6.12 6.44
C THR A 4 -23.53 -6.33 4.94
N TYR A 5 -24.78 -6.57 4.55
CA TYR A 5 -25.16 -6.71 3.14
C TYR A 5 -25.03 -5.40 2.34
N GLN A 6 -25.29 -4.26 2.98
CA GLN A 6 -25.16 -2.95 2.35
C GLN A 6 -23.68 -2.60 2.13
N ASP A 7 -22.84 -2.91 3.12
CA ASP A 7 -21.40 -2.67 3.10
C ASP A 7 -20.72 -3.55 2.04
N GLU A 8 -21.00 -4.86 2.01
CA GLU A 8 -20.49 -5.77 0.96
C GLU A 8 -20.86 -5.29 -0.45
N LYS A 9 -22.11 -4.86 -0.65
CA LYS A 9 -22.57 -4.34 -1.94
C LYS A 9 -21.87 -3.03 -2.32
N GLN A 10 -21.50 -2.19 -1.35
CA GLN A 10 -20.72 -0.98 -1.60
C GLN A 10 -19.26 -1.31 -1.92
N HIS A 11 -18.65 -2.26 -1.21
CA HIS A 11 -17.28 -2.72 -1.48
C HIS A 11 -17.14 -3.34 -2.88
N LEU A 12 -18.11 -4.14 -3.32
CA LEU A 12 -18.12 -4.72 -4.67
C LEU A 12 -18.24 -3.64 -5.76
N LYS A 13 -19.07 -2.61 -5.55
CA LYS A 13 -19.17 -1.47 -6.48
C LYS A 13 -17.87 -0.67 -6.52
N ALA A 14 -17.27 -0.40 -5.36
CA ALA A 14 -15.98 0.27 -5.27
C ALA A 14 -14.89 -0.52 -6.01
N LEU A 15 -14.87 -1.85 -5.84
CA LEU A 15 -13.95 -2.74 -6.53
C LEU A 15 -14.06 -2.62 -8.05
N GLU A 16 -15.29 -2.63 -8.59
CA GLU A 16 -15.52 -2.49 -10.02
C GLU A 16 -15.04 -1.13 -10.55
N CYS A 17 -15.34 -0.04 -9.84
CA CYS A 17 -14.90 1.31 -10.18
C CYS A 17 -13.36 1.41 -10.19
N HIS A 18 -12.69 0.87 -9.17
CA HIS A 18 -11.24 0.90 -9.07
C HIS A 18 -10.54 0.02 -10.12
N LYS A 19 -11.13 -1.13 -10.49
CA LYS A 19 -10.64 -1.95 -11.61
C LYS A 19 -10.73 -1.21 -12.94
N LYS A 20 -11.87 -0.57 -13.23
CA LYS A 20 -12.04 0.26 -14.42
C LYS A 20 -11.04 1.42 -14.45
N ALA A 21 -10.85 2.10 -13.33
CA ALA A 21 -9.88 3.18 -13.20
C ALA A 21 -8.44 2.68 -13.43
N LEU A 22 -8.07 1.50 -12.92
CA LEU A 22 -6.76 0.89 -13.17
C LEU A 22 -6.56 0.63 -14.67
N THR A 23 -7.52 0.01 -15.35
CA THR A 23 -7.43 -0.25 -16.80
C THR A 23 -7.28 1.04 -17.60
N ILE A 24 -8.04 2.08 -17.28
CA ILE A 24 -7.93 3.38 -17.96
C ILE A 24 -6.54 3.99 -17.75
N ARG A 25 -6.03 3.96 -16.51
CA ARG A 25 -4.70 4.50 -16.18
C ARG A 25 -3.58 3.71 -16.86
N GLN A 26 -3.68 2.39 -16.93
CA GLN A 26 -2.72 1.54 -17.64
C GLN A 26 -2.69 1.81 -19.15
N ASN A 27 -3.84 2.17 -19.74
CA ASN A 27 -3.91 2.52 -21.17
C ASN A 27 -3.43 3.95 -21.47
N HIS A 28 -3.52 4.85 -20.50
CA HIS A 28 -3.23 6.28 -20.69
C HIS A 28 -1.83 6.69 -20.23
N PHE A 29 -1.26 5.97 -19.26
CA PHE A 29 0.04 6.29 -18.68
C PHE A 29 1.09 5.21 -18.96
N PRO A 30 2.39 5.57 -18.95
CA PRO A 30 3.47 4.59 -18.97
C PRO A 30 3.33 3.58 -17.83
N GLU A 31 3.83 2.36 -18.03
CA GLU A 31 3.72 1.22 -17.10
C GLU A 31 4.16 1.54 -15.65
N HIS A 32 5.01 2.56 -15.47
CA HIS A 32 5.58 2.94 -14.18
C HIS A 32 5.07 4.30 -13.67
N HIS A 33 3.88 4.72 -14.09
CA HIS A 33 3.31 5.97 -13.62
C HIS A 33 2.70 5.82 -12.22
N SER A 34 2.86 6.85 -11.38
CA SER A 34 2.40 6.84 -9.98
C SER A 34 0.87 6.63 -9.85
N ASP A 35 0.07 7.16 -10.76
CA ASP A 35 -1.38 6.91 -10.73
C ASP A 35 -1.76 5.41 -10.84
N ILE A 36 -0.91 4.60 -11.49
CA ILE A 36 -1.09 3.14 -11.56
C ILE A 36 -0.75 2.51 -10.20
N ASP A 37 0.28 2.99 -9.50
CA ASP A 37 0.62 2.57 -8.13
C ASP A 37 -0.56 2.82 -7.18
N VAL A 38 -1.12 4.04 -7.21
CA VAL A 38 -2.21 4.44 -6.32
C VAL A 38 -3.44 3.56 -6.55
N SER A 39 -3.72 3.20 -7.81
CA SER A 39 -4.80 2.26 -8.13
C SER A 39 -4.58 0.88 -7.52
N HIS A 40 -3.37 0.34 -7.62
CA HIS A 40 -3.03 -0.95 -7.03
C HIS A 40 -3.15 -0.93 -5.51
N ASN A 41 -2.65 0.11 -4.84
CA ASN A 41 -2.78 0.23 -3.39
C ASN A 41 -4.25 0.30 -2.92
N ASN A 42 -5.08 1.07 -3.62
CA ASN A 42 -6.51 1.18 -3.29
C ASN A 42 -7.26 -0.15 -3.51
N LEU A 43 -6.93 -0.88 -4.57
CA LEU A 43 -7.48 -2.23 -4.79
C LEU A 43 -7.05 -3.19 -3.68
N GLY A 44 -5.79 -3.11 -3.24
CA GLY A 44 -5.28 -3.87 -2.10
C GLY A 44 -6.11 -3.64 -0.83
N ASN A 45 -6.37 -2.38 -0.48
CA ASN A 45 -7.21 -2.03 0.67
C ASN A 45 -8.62 -2.61 0.58
N ILE A 46 -9.25 -2.55 -0.61
CA ILE A 46 -10.60 -3.10 -0.81
C ILE A 46 -10.61 -4.61 -0.64
N TYR A 47 -9.59 -5.30 -1.15
CA TYR A 47 -9.47 -6.75 -0.96
C TYR A 47 -9.23 -7.14 0.50
N VAL A 48 -8.54 -6.31 1.29
CA VAL A 48 -8.47 -6.50 2.76
C VAL A 48 -9.86 -6.40 3.39
N CYS A 49 -10.66 -5.39 3.02
CA CYS A 49 -12.04 -5.26 3.52
C CYS A 49 -12.96 -6.42 3.11
N LEU A 50 -12.64 -7.09 2.01
CA LEU A 50 -13.37 -8.26 1.50
C LEU A 50 -12.80 -9.59 2.02
N ASP A 51 -11.84 -9.56 2.94
CA ASP A 51 -11.16 -10.75 3.48
C ASP A 51 -10.41 -11.59 2.41
N GLN A 52 -10.11 -10.97 1.26
CA GLN A 52 -9.40 -11.58 0.13
C GLN A 52 -7.91 -11.24 0.18
N HIS A 53 -7.25 -11.74 1.22
CA HIS A 53 -5.85 -11.42 1.53
C HIS A 53 -4.86 -11.71 0.40
N ASP A 54 -5.01 -12.83 -0.32
CA ASP A 54 -4.12 -13.18 -1.43
C ASP A 54 -4.15 -12.14 -2.56
N LEU A 55 -5.36 -11.68 -2.91
CA LEU A 55 -5.54 -10.64 -3.92
C LEU A 55 -5.01 -9.29 -3.41
N ALA A 56 -5.22 -8.97 -2.14
CA ALA A 56 -4.65 -7.78 -1.53
C ALA A 56 -3.12 -7.76 -1.63
N LEU A 57 -2.45 -8.86 -1.27
CA LEU A 57 -1.00 -9.01 -1.35
C LEU A 57 -0.48 -8.91 -2.79
N GLN A 58 -1.18 -9.49 -3.78
CA GLN A 58 -0.83 -9.34 -5.19
C GLN A 58 -0.88 -7.88 -5.64
N HIS A 59 -1.94 -7.16 -5.28
CA HIS A 59 -2.09 -5.75 -5.64
C HIS A 59 -1.03 -4.86 -4.96
N TYR A 60 -0.76 -5.06 -3.67
CA TYR A 60 0.33 -4.34 -2.98
C TYR A 60 1.71 -4.63 -3.58
N THR A 61 1.98 -5.89 -3.94
CA THR A 61 3.24 -6.27 -4.59
C THR A 61 3.42 -5.58 -5.94
N SER A 62 2.35 -5.49 -6.75
CA SER A 62 2.39 -4.75 -8.03
C SER A 62 2.62 -3.26 -7.82
N SER A 63 1.99 -2.66 -6.80
CA SER A 63 2.21 -1.25 -6.42
C SER A 63 3.69 -0.97 -6.11
N ILE A 64 4.33 -1.84 -5.33
CA ILE A 64 5.74 -1.72 -4.96
C ILE A 64 6.65 -1.83 -6.19
N LYS A 65 6.40 -2.79 -7.09
CA LYS A 65 7.21 -3.00 -8.32
C LYS A 65 7.19 -1.80 -9.27
N ILE A 66 6.03 -1.16 -9.41
CA ILE A 66 5.88 0.06 -10.24
C ILE A 66 6.73 1.18 -9.65
N TYR A 67 6.67 1.33 -8.33
CA TYR A 67 7.36 2.39 -7.64
C TYR A 67 8.89 2.25 -7.59
N GLU A 68 9.41 1.03 -7.46
CA GLU A 68 10.86 0.78 -7.58
C GLU A 68 11.44 1.36 -8.89
N LYS A 69 10.60 1.59 -9.89
CA LYS A 69 10.97 2.12 -11.19
C LYS A 69 10.61 3.61 -11.40
N SER A 70 9.84 4.26 -10.52
CA SER A 70 9.18 5.56 -10.79
C SER A 70 9.68 6.77 -9.98
N LEU A 71 10.92 6.75 -9.47
CA LEU A 71 11.55 7.74 -8.56
C LEU A 71 11.13 9.25 -8.64
N PRO A 72 11.22 10.02 -7.51
CA PRO A 72 12.20 9.82 -6.43
C PRO A 72 11.68 9.09 -5.18
N LEU A 73 12.60 8.32 -4.61
CA LEU A 73 12.44 7.42 -3.48
C LEU A 73 11.90 8.11 -2.23
N PHE A 74 11.15 7.33 -1.44
CA PHE A 74 10.67 7.53 -0.08
C PHE A 74 9.39 8.37 0.11
N HIS A 75 8.34 8.10 -0.68
CA HIS A 75 7.00 8.59 -0.31
C HIS A 75 6.42 7.77 0.86
N ILE A 76 5.91 8.45 1.89
CA ILE A 76 5.31 7.86 3.10
C ILE A 76 4.25 6.78 2.80
N ARG A 77 3.55 6.91 1.68
CA ARG A 77 2.55 5.93 1.20
C ARG A 77 3.11 4.51 1.01
N PHE A 78 4.40 4.36 0.70
CA PHE A 78 5.00 3.03 0.57
C PHE A 78 5.22 2.35 1.90
N GLY A 79 5.52 3.13 2.94
CA GLY A 79 5.53 2.61 4.30
C GLY A 79 4.18 2.01 4.66
N MET A 80 3.09 2.70 4.30
CA MET A 80 1.73 2.20 4.54
C MET A 80 1.43 0.93 3.76
N THR A 81 1.88 0.80 2.51
CA THR A 81 1.70 -0.43 1.72
C THR A 81 2.39 -1.62 2.38
N TYR A 82 3.64 -1.47 2.84
CA TYR A 82 4.34 -2.53 3.57
C TYR A 82 3.70 -2.83 4.93
N GLU A 83 3.22 -1.81 5.63
CA GLU A 83 2.49 -1.99 6.89
C GLU A 83 1.22 -2.82 6.70
N ASN A 84 0.42 -2.51 5.66
CA ASN A 84 -0.77 -3.28 5.32
C ASN A 84 -0.45 -4.74 4.95
N MET A 85 0.65 -4.98 4.22
CA MET A 85 1.13 -6.34 3.96
C MET A 85 1.55 -7.05 5.26
N GLY A 86 2.19 -6.32 6.18
CA GLY A 86 2.56 -6.83 7.49
C GLY A 86 1.36 -7.29 8.31
N LEU A 87 0.31 -6.46 8.37
CA LEU A 87 -0.96 -6.79 9.03
C LEU A 87 -1.66 -8.00 8.41
N ILE A 88 -1.63 -8.14 7.07
CA ILE A 88 -2.17 -9.34 6.42
C ILE A 88 -1.38 -10.58 6.85
N TYR A 89 -0.05 -10.53 6.83
CA TYR A 89 0.76 -11.68 7.22
C TYR A 89 0.62 -12.03 8.71
N GLU A 90 0.42 -11.04 9.57
CA GLU A 90 0.09 -11.26 10.99
C GLU A 90 -1.25 -11.98 11.13
N HIS A 91 -2.28 -11.58 10.36
CA HIS A 91 -3.57 -12.28 10.34
C HIS A 91 -3.49 -13.72 9.81
N LEU A 92 -2.50 -14.00 8.94
CA LEU A 92 -2.23 -15.33 8.39
C LEU A 92 -1.24 -16.15 9.25
N ASP A 93 -0.91 -15.69 10.47
CA ASP A 93 0.09 -16.30 11.37
C ASP A 93 1.51 -16.43 10.78
N ASP A 94 1.82 -15.72 9.69
CA ASP A 94 3.15 -15.67 9.08
C ASP A 94 3.96 -14.50 9.68
N PHE A 95 4.34 -14.67 10.94
CA PHE A 95 5.04 -13.63 11.71
C PHE A 95 6.40 -13.25 11.12
N GLU A 96 7.07 -14.17 10.42
CA GLU A 96 8.36 -13.89 9.77
C GLU A 96 8.18 -12.85 8.65
N LYS A 97 7.20 -13.06 7.77
CA LYS A 97 6.88 -12.08 6.72
C LYS A 97 6.28 -10.82 7.30
N ALA A 98 5.43 -10.91 8.33
CA ALA A 98 4.88 -9.73 9.00
C ALA A 98 6.00 -8.81 9.51
N LEU A 99 6.94 -9.36 10.29
CA LEU A 99 8.08 -8.62 10.82
C LEU A 99 8.97 -8.03 9.72
N SER A 100 9.21 -8.78 8.65
CA SER A 100 9.99 -8.30 7.50
C SER A 100 9.33 -7.08 6.84
N ASN A 101 8.03 -7.11 6.66
CA ASN A 101 7.26 -6.01 6.08
C ASN A 101 7.20 -4.79 7.01
N PHE A 102 6.96 -4.97 8.32
CA PHE A 102 6.99 -3.87 9.28
C PHE A 102 8.37 -3.19 9.40
N LYS A 103 9.46 -3.96 9.28
CA LYS A 103 10.82 -3.41 9.22
C LYS A 103 11.02 -2.53 7.99
N LYS A 104 10.54 -2.97 6.82
CA LYS A 104 10.60 -2.17 5.58
C LYS A 104 9.77 -0.89 5.69
N ALA A 105 8.56 -0.99 6.24
CA ALA A 105 7.71 0.17 6.48
C ALA A 105 8.40 1.20 7.38
N SER A 106 8.96 0.74 8.51
CA SER A 106 9.68 1.59 9.46
C SER A 106 10.90 2.27 8.83
N GLU A 107 11.65 1.55 7.99
CA GLU A 107 12.79 2.12 7.28
C GLU A 107 12.38 3.23 6.31
N ILE A 108 11.26 3.06 5.60
CA ILE A 108 10.71 4.09 4.71
C ILE A 108 10.23 5.29 5.53
N TYR A 109 9.49 5.07 6.61
CA TYR A 109 9.05 6.15 7.49
C TYR A 109 10.22 6.95 8.03
N ARG A 110 11.25 6.28 8.53
CA ARG A 110 12.49 6.90 9.02
C ARG A 110 13.20 7.75 7.98
N ARG A 111 13.23 7.30 6.71
CA ARG A 111 13.84 8.05 5.61
C ARG A 111 12.95 9.18 5.06
N SER A 112 11.64 9.04 5.19
CA SER A 112 10.65 10.05 4.75
C SER A 112 10.51 11.21 5.72
N LEU A 113 10.89 11.01 7.00
CA LEU A 113 11.04 12.12 7.94
C LEU A 113 12.17 13.02 7.43
N PRO A 114 11.96 14.35 7.36
CA PRO A 114 13.08 15.27 7.21
C PRO A 114 14.05 14.90 8.32
N HIS A 115 15.34 14.75 8.01
CA HIS A 115 16.33 14.83 9.07
C HIS A 115 16.11 16.19 9.70
N THR A 116 15.36 16.26 10.80
CA THR A 116 15.69 17.22 11.83
C THR A 116 17.10 16.80 12.17
N ASP A 117 18.07 17.47 11.54
CA ASP A 117 19.34 17.72 12.16
C ASP A 117 18.97 18.01 13.61
N SER A 118 19.23 17.01 14.45
CA SER A 118 19.43 17.26 15.85
C SER A 118 20.50 18.33 15.80
N ASN A 119 20.07 19.59 15.97
CA ASN A 119 20.90 20.65 16.45
C ASN A 119 21.57 20.02 17.65
N VAL A 120 22.77 19.49 17.41
CA VAL A 120 23.74 19.23 18.43
C VAL A 120 23.95 20.61 19.00
N ILE A 121 23.17 20.89 20.04
CA ILE A 121 23.37 22.07 20.83
C ILE A 121 24.69 21.78 21.53
N ARG A 122 25.77 22.14 20.86
CA ARG A 122 27.09 22.28 21.44
C ARG A 122 27.01 23.54 22.30
N ILE A 123 26.33 23.45 23.43
CA ILE A 123 26.44 24.44 24.49
C ILE A 123 27.68 24.08 25.29
N LYS A 124 28.65 25.00 25.20
CA LYS A 124 29.91 25.14 25.95
C LYS A 124 31.02 24.15 25.59
#